data_AF-A0A2N0H4L7-F1
#
_entry.id   AF-A0A2N0H4L7-F1
#
_cell.length_a   1.000
_cell.length_b   1.000
_cell.length_c   1.000
_cell.angle_alpha   90.00
_cell.angle_beta   90.00
_cell.angle_gamma   90.00
#
_symmetry.space_group_name_H-M   'P 1'
#
loop_
_entity.id
_entity.type
_entity.pdbx_description
1 polymer ?
#
loop_
_entity_poly.entity_id
_entity_poly.type
_entity_poly.pdbx_seq_one_letter_code
_entity_poly.pdbx_strand_id
1 'polypeptide(L)'
;MLFLFYPNGSTGTQRRWPARRTNLARSLAALSVALLFLCPTSWAAPIFLTIHTPALHGIAGQLAFNLIDGGGPTNSVTIAGFSSDGSLGSVQSVGSVTGELPAAVNLSDGQFFSEYLQDFVFGTAFSFTVNATAHPAGGTGFPDGFSLFLLDPVSGQSLITSSDPTGANALLLLSIGNSPQLVLYQATGVEITVDVAAIPEPGTLPLMVVGLLAAALLVCRRRRSVRDNVVSATINVVFIPSIWQRNASVCVLGMIGSFLATHACATDVTATTHISRSALVLNRSTATFDSVVTLTNTGQQSYASPLRLIVQVNPSVVSLSNGTGVTTDGKAFIDIPLPTGNLNQGQSVRTTVKINNVPRIPFTVQFFADAAVAEPPGLPPDPGPGGEIPLLGVDSDRDGVRDDVQRYIALTYRTDANTVKALRELSKTYQAMLAIPTGNAAEAKAINIKAWRNRSCLVFLYGAVEGHRRAQELFALQFNTLARYRMWSRQDDLLAGEVFESPPKSAANCDFAITAR
;
A
#
# COMPACT_ATOMS: atom_id res chain seq x y z
N MET A 1 -93.61 35.48 5.41
CA MET A 1 -93.80 34.31 6.28
C MET A 1 -92.88 34.52 7.50
N LEU A 2 -93.50 34.58 8.68
CA LEU A 2 -93.01 34.85 10.06
C LEU A 2 -91.47 34.88 10.29
N PHE A 3 -90.86 36.00 10.69
CA PHE A 3 -90.62 36.52 12.07
C PHE A 3 -89.67 35.67 12.95
N LEU A 4 -88.54 36.27 13.40
CA LEU A 4 -88.23 36.65 14.80
C LEU A 4 -86.77 37.18 14.98
N PHE A 5 -86.68 38.41 15.53
CA PHE A 5 -85.68 39.06 16.43
C PHE A 5 -84.22 39.47 16.05
N TYR A 6 -83.97 40.76 16.32
CA TYR A 6 -82.77 41.64 16.45
C TYR A 6 -81.92 41.36 17.75
N PRO A 7 -80.84 42.10 18.15
CA PRO A 7 -79.60 42.55 17.48
C PRO A 7 -78.33 42.65 18.40
N ASN A 8 -77.22 43.16 17.84
CA ASN A 8 -76.12 43.98 18.43
C ASN A 8 -75.23 43.50 19.60
N GLY A 9 -73.91 43.54 19.33
CA GLY A 9 -72.94 44.30 20.14
C GLY A 9 -71.90 43.50 20.94
N SER A 10 -70.61 43.66 20.63
CA SER A 10 -69.60 44.09 21.63
C SER A 10 -68.21 44.28 21.00
N THR A 11 -67.65 45.45 21.32
CA THR A 11 -66.28 45.93 21.11
C THR A 11 -65.40 45.55 22.31
N GLY A 12 -64.06 45.54 22.14
CA GLY A 12 -63.14 45.84 23.24
C GLY A 12 -62.01 44.83 23.56
N THR A 13 -60.84 45.09 22.96
CA THR A 13 -59.47 45.07 23.53
C THR A 13 -59.11 44.17 24.74
N GLN A 14 -57.99 43.44 24.63
CA GLN A 14 -56.79 43.62 25.49
C GLN A 14 -55.54 43.02 24.80
N ARG A 15 -54.51 43.87 24.62
CA ARG A 15 -53.16 43.54 24.13
C ARG A 15 -52.35 42.87 25.23
N ARG A 16 -51.59 41.83 24.90
CA ARG A 16 -50.40 41.41 25.65
C ARG A 16 -49.20 41.31 24.70
N TRP A 17 -48.19 42.14 24.96
CA TRP A 17 -46.85 42.03 24.38
C TRP A 17 -46.02 41.02 25.18
N PRO A 18 -45.19 40.18 24.53
CA PRO A 18 -43.99 39.64 25.16
C PRO A 18 -42.71 40.29 24.60
N ALA A 19 -41.75 40.44 25.50
CA ALA A 19 -40.52 41.19 25.37
C ALA A 19 -39.52 40.61 24.35
N ARG A 20 -39.03 41.48 23.45
CA ARG A 20 -37.81 41.26 22.65
C ARG A 20 -36.56 41.59 23.48
N ARG A 21 -36.01 40.63 24.21
CA ARG A 21 -34.60 40.66 24.67
C ARG A 21 -34.11 39.23 24.83
N THR A 22 -33.24 38.75 23.91
CA THR A 22 -32.27 37.63 24.13
C THR A 22 -31.52 37.18 22.87
N ASN A 23 -31.85 37.67 21.66
CA ASN A 23 -31.21 37.14 20.44
C ASN A 23 -29.86 37.77 20.08
N LEU A 24 -29.57 39.02 20.48
CA LEU A 24 -28.33 39.71 20.06
C LEU A 24 -27.05 39.06 20.63
N ALA A 25 -27.09 38.59 21.88
CA ALA A 25 -25.92 37.98 22.54
C ALA A 25 -25.59 36.58 22.00
N ARG A 26 -26.59 35.84 21.48
CA ARG A 26 -26.38 34.54 20.83
C ARG A 26 -25.80 34.69 19.43
N SER A 27 -26.20 35.75 18.71
CA SER A 27 -25.67 36.06 17.38
C SER A 27 -24.20 36.49 17.43
N LEU A 28 -23.79 37.28 18.45
CA LEU A 28 -22.40 37.73 18.59
C LEU A 28 -21.43 36.59 18.97
N ALA A 29 -21.83 35.68 19.87
CA ALA A 29 -21.00 34.53 20.23
C ALA A 29 -20.81 33.53 19.07
N ALA A 30 -21.84 33.34 18.23
CA ALA A 30 -21.74 32.52 17.02
C ALA A 30 -20.84 33.18 15.95
N LEU A 31 -20.85 34.51 15.85
CA LEU A 31 -19.98 35.26 14.94
C LEU A 31 -18.50 35.17 15.37
N SER A 32 -18.21 35.19 16.68
CA SER A 32 -16.83 35.05 17.20
C SER A 32 -16.23 33.65 17.00
N VAL A 33 -17.04 32.60 17.10
CA VAL A 33 -16.61 31.23 16.78
C VAL A 33 -16.43 31.04 15.28
N ALA A 34 -17.29 31.65 14.45
CA ALA A 34 -17.16 31.59 12.99
C ALA A 34 -15.94 32.39 12.47
N LEU A 35 -15.55 33.51 13.10
CA LEU A 35 -14.35 34.26 12.73
C LEU A 35 -13.03 33.56 13.11
N LEU A 36 -13.04 32.62 14.05
CA LEU A 36 -11.85 31.82 14.40
C LEU A 36 -11.61 30.63 13.44
N PHE A 37 -12.57 30.31 12.56
CA PHE A 37 -12.40 29.34 11.46
C PHE A 37 -11.99 29.98 10.12
N LEU A 38 -11.76 31.30 10.09
CA LEU A 38 -11.26 32.04 8.92
C LEU A 38 -9.74 32.21 8.92
N CYS A 39 -9.01 31.46 9.75
CA CYS A 39 -7.56 31.40 9.64
C CYS A 39 -7.22 30.72 8.30
N PRO A 40 -6.51 31.37 7.37
CA PRO A 40 -6.04 30.70 6.17
C PRO A 40 -5.22 29.48 6.61
N THR A 41 -5.60 28.32 6.07
CA THR A 41 -4.88 27.07 6.24
C THR A 41 -3.41 27.28 5.87
N SER A 42 -2.56 26.82 6.78
CA SER A 42 -1.10 26.79 6.77
C SER A 42 -0.41 27.06 5.44
N TRP A 43 0.39 28.11 5.38
CA TRP A 43 1.53 28.16 4.46
C TRP A 43 2.52 27.10 4.95
N ALA A 44 3.12 26.34 4.03
CA ALA A 44 4.27 25.52 4.39
C ALA A 44 5.33 26.44 5.04
N ALA A 45 5.88 26.04 6.17
CA ALA A 45 6.94 26.83 6.81
C ALA A 45 8.11 26.97 5.83
N PRO A 46 8.72 28.16 5.71
CA PRO A 46 9.91 28.34 4.88
C PRO A 46 11.02 27.39 5.32
N ILE A 47 11.64 26.71 4.37
CA ILE A 47 12.74 25.77 4.60
C ILE A 47 14.04 26.56 4.44
N PHE A 48 14.78 26.77 5.52
CA PHE A 48 16.11 27.39 5.45
C PHE A 48 17.16 26.31 5.20
N LEU A 49 17.92 26.48 4.12
CA LEU A 49 18.96 25.56 3.68
C LEU A 49 20.32 26.26 3.77
N THR A 50 21.29 25.59 4.36
CA THR A 50 22.71 25.95 4.25
C THR A 50 23.47 24.78 3.65
N ILE A 51 24.19 25.05 2.56
CA ILE A 51 24.97 24.07 1.82
C ILE A 51 26.44 24.41 2.04
N HIS A 52 27.17 23.51 2.67
CA HIS A 52 28.61 23.61 2.88
C HIS A 52 29.32 22.96 1.69
N THR A 53 30.14 23.75 0.98
CA THR A 53 30.87 23.34 -0.22
C THR A 53 32.40 23.50 -0.11
N PRO A 54 33.05 23.17 1.03
CA PRO A 54 34.49 23.41 1.17
C PRO A 54 35.34 22.66 0.14
N ALA A 55 34.87 21.49 -0.32
CA ALA A 55 35.54 20.71 -1.36
C ALA A 55 35.47 21.34 -2.75
N LEU A 56 34.54 22.28 -2.99
CA LEU A 56 34.37 22.98 -4.25
C LEU A 56 34.91 24.41 -4.22
N HIS A 57 35.50 24.86 -3.12
CA HIS A 57 35.98 26.23 -2.98
C HIS A 57 36.92 26.66 -4.12
N GLY A 58 36.58 27.77 -4.79
CA GLY A 58 37.29 28.32 -5.95
C GLY A 58 36.97 27.64 -7.29
N ILE A 59 36.17 26.57 -7.31
CA ILE A 59 35.74 25.90 -8.54
C ILE A 59 34.59 26.69 -9.18
N ALA A 60 34.67 26.91 -10.49
CA ALA A 60 33.57 27.46 -11.26
C ALA A 60 32.51 26.38 -11.53
N GLY A 61 31.25 26.70 -11.24
CA GLY A 61 30.11 25.80 -11.34
C GLY A 61 28.83 26.53 -11.73
N GLN A 62 27.72 25.79 -11.69
CA GLN A 62 26.38 26.36 -11.79
C GLN A 62 25.50 25.80 -10.67
N LEU A 63 24.69 26.68 -10.06
CA LEU A 63 23.57 26.27 -9.21
C LEU A 63 22.36 26.09 -10.10
N ALA A 64 21.83 24.87 -10.17
CA ALA A 64 20.65 24.55 -10.97
C ALA A 64 19.45 24.27 -10.07
N PHE A 65 18.50 25.19 -10.08
CA PHE A 65 17.23 25.05 -9.39
C PHE A 65 16.16 24.64 -10.40
N ASN A 66 15.64 23.43 -10.24
CA ASN A 66 14.70 22.84 -11.18
C ASN A 66 13.34 22.67 -10.51
N LEU A 67 12.27 23.04 -11.21
CA LEU A 67 10.90 22.72 -10.88
C LEU A 67 10.27 21.93 -12.04
N ILE A 68 9.82 20.71 -11.76
CA ILE A 68 9.16 19.82 -12.73
C ILE A 68 7.68 19.66 -12.33
N ASP A 69 6.80 19.92 -13.29
CA ASP A 69 5.35 19.68 -13.20
C ASP A 69 5.06 18.17 -13.17
N GLY A 70 4.47 17.72 -12.08
CA GLY A 70 3.94 16.36 -11.94
C GLY A 70 2.46 16.26 -12.31
N GLY A 71 1.78 17.40 -12.45
CA GLY A 71 0.38 17.56 -12.85
C GLY A 71 -0.32 18.64 -12.00
N GLY A 72 -1.44 19.17 -12.52
CA GLY A 72 -2.15 20.25 -11.82
C GLY A 72 -2.74 19.86 -10.45
N PRO A 73 -3.11 20.84 -9.61
CA PRO A 73 -3.07 22.29 -9.82
C PRO A 73 -1.67 22.91 -9.70
N THR A 74 -1.46 24.06 -10.37
CA THR A 74 -0.19 24.79 -10.42
C THR A 74 0.41 25.07 -9.05
N ASN A 75 1.68 24.75 -8.90
CA ASN A 75 2.54 25.08 -7.79
C ASN A 75 3.71 25.99 -8.20
N SER A 76 4.24 26.70 -7.22
CA SER A 76 5.40 27.57 -7.39
C SER A 76 6.34 27.45 -6.21
N VAL A 77 7.62 27.68 -6.49
CA VAL A 77 8.69 27.73 -5.51
C VAL A 77 9.39 29.07 -5.59
N THR A 78 9.47 29.74 -4.45
CA THR A 78 10.23 30.98 -4.27
C THR A 78 11.51 30.68 -3.50
N ILE A 79 12.64 31.07 -4.07
CA ILE A 79 13.97 31.07 -3.46
C ILE A 79 14.26 32.50 -3.02
N ALA A 80 14.62 32.71 -1.76
CA ALA A 80 14.89 34.05 -1.23
C ALA A 80 15.98 34.05 -0.16
N GLY A 81 16.52 35.23 0.16
CA GLY A 81 17.52 35.39 1.21
C GLY A 81 18.84 34.69 0.90
N PHE A 82 19.25 34.70 -0.38
CA PHE A 82 20.49 34.05 -0.78
C PHE A 82 21.70 34.79 -0.21
N SER A 83 22.59 34.04 0.42
CA SER A 83 23.85 34.53 1.00
C SER A 83 24.96 33.53 0.75
N SER A 84 26.16 34.01 0.42
CA SER A 84 27.32 33.15 0.21
C SER A 84 28.62 33.93 0.35
N ASP A 85 29.72 33.20 0.61
CA ASP A 85 31.09 33.66 0.47
C ASP A 85 31.69 33.40 -0.94
N GLY A 86 30.93 32.79 -1.85
CA GLY A 86 31.25 32.67 -3.28
C GLY A 86 30.78 33.87 -4.10
N SER A 87 30.93 33.80 -5.43
CA SER A 87 30.54 34.89 -6.34
C SER A 87 29.54 34.44 -7.42
N LEU A 88 28.44 35.19 -7.55
CA LEU A 88 27.44 35.02 -8.60
C LEU A 88 27.97 35.51 -9.95
N GLY A 89 27.62 34.78 -11.02
CA GLY A 89 27.93 35.08 -12.41
C GLY A 89 26.67 35.29 -13.25
N SER A 90 26.73 34.91 -14.52
CA SER A 90 25.60 35.01 -15.45
C SER A 90 24.45 34.05 -15.09
N VAL A 91 23.24 34.43 -15.51
CA VAL A 91 22.00 33.67 -15.28
C VAL A 91 21.46 33.15 -16.62
N GLN A 92 20.92 31.94 -16.60
CA GLN A 92 20.15 31.36 -17.68
C GLN A 92 18.87 30.76 -17.11
N SER A 93 17.74 30.98 -17.78
CA SER A 93 16.44 30.49 -17.32
C SER A 93 15.71 29.78 -18.45
N VAL A 94 15.03 28.68 -18.11
CA VAL A 94 14.13 27.94 -18.99
C VAL A 94 12.78 27.84 -18.30
N GLY A 95 11.69 27.95 -19.06
CA GLY A 95 10.34 27.79 -18.52
C GLY A 95 9.81 29.05 -17.83
N SER A 96 9.02 28.85 -16.77
CA SER A 96 8.37 29.93 -16.02
C SER A 96 9.20 30.33 -14.80
N VAL A 97 10.19 31.19 -15.04
CA VAL A 97 11.11 31.70 -14.02
C VAL A 97 11.13 33.23 -14.04
N THR A 98 11.08 33.85 -12.86
CA THR A 98 11.21 35.30 -12.70
C THR A 98 12.13 35.66 -11.53
N GLY A 99 12.77 36.83 -11.59
CA GLY A 99 13.73 37.28 -10.57
C GLY A 99 15.13 36.69 -10.74
N GLU A 100 16.09 37.22 -9.97
CA GLU A 100 17.51 36.85 -10.04
C GLU A 100 18.16 36.94 -8.65
N LEU A 101 19.09 36.05 -8.34
CA LEU A 101 19.88 36.09 -7.11
C LEU A 101 20.80 37.34 -7.09
N PRO A 102 21.07 37.92 -5.91
CA PRO A 102 20.69 37.47 -4.57
C PRO A 102 19.26 37.86 -4.15
N ALA A 103 18.50 38.56 -5.00
CA ALA A 103 17.09 38.83 -4.76
C ALA A 103 16.23 37.55 -4.90
N ALA A 104 14.93 37.68 -4.69
CA ALA A 104 14.04 36.53 -4.77
C ALA A 104 13.91 36.03 -6.22
N VAL A 105 13.99 34.71 -6.39
CA VAL A 105 13.72 33.99 -7.64
C VAL A 105 12.46 33.18 -7.45
N ASN A 106 11.56 33.20 -8.43
CA ASN A 106 10.33 32.43 -8.41
C ASN A 106 10.25 31.52 -9.63
N LEU A 107 10.07 30.22 -9.38
CA LEU A 107 9.81 29.20 -10.38
C LEU A 107 8.34 28.78 -10.24
N SER A 108 7.61 28.70 -11.33
CA SER A 108 6.29 28.06 -11.36
C SER A 108 6.25 26.89 -12.34
N ASP A 109 5.36 25.95 -12.10
CA ASP A 109 5.06 24.84 -13.02
C ASP A 109 4.07 25.24 -14.12
N GLY A 110 4.03 26.54 -14.49
CA GLY A 110 3.26 27.02 -15.64
C GLY A 110 3.72 26.40 -16.96
N GLN A 111 4.90 25.79 -16.97
CA GLN A 111 5.38 24.85 -17.99
C GLN A 111 5.86 23.56 -17.32
N PHE A 112 5.94 22.47 -18.08
CA PHE A 112 6.35 21.17 -17.55
C PHE A 112 7.72 21.19 -16.84
N PHE A 113 8.65 22.00 -17.35
CA PHE A 113 9.99 22.13 -16.81
C PHE A 113 10.39 23.61 -16.73
N SER A 114 10.68 24.05 -15.51
CA SER A 114 11.24 25.37 -15.22
C SER A 114 12.60 25.19 -14.55
N GLU A 115 13.61 25.91 -15.02
CA GLU A 115 14.98 25.81 -14.52
C GLU A 115 15.60 27.20 -14.42
N TYR A 116 16.20 27.48 -13.28
CA TYR A 116 17.04 28.65 -13.04
C TYR A 116 18.48 28.17 -12.84
N LEU A 117 19.34 28.48 -13.82
CA LEU A 117 20.77 28.22 -13.80
C LEU A 117 21.51 29.52 -13.46
N GLN A 118 22.29 29.47 -12.38
CA GLN A 118 23.14 30.56 -11.95
C GLN A 118 24.59 30.12 -12.01
N ASP A 119 25.39 30.75 -12.89
CA ASP A 119 26.84 30.58 -12.85
C ASP A 119 27.36 31.03 -11.49
N PHE A 120 28.26 30.26 -10.91
CA PHE A 120 28.68 30.46 -9.53
C PHE A 120 30.11 29.97 -9.33
N VAL A 121 30.98 30.83 -8.81
CA VAL A 121 32.29 30.39 -8.29
C VAL A 121 32.09 30.04 -6.82
N PHE A 122 32.28 28.77 -6.49
CA PHE A 122 31.96 28.23 -5.17
C PHE A 122 32.84 28.84 -4.07
N GLY A 123 32.17 29.33 -3.04
CA GLY A 123 32.78 29.62 -1.74
C GLY A 123 32.88 28.36 -0.86
N THR A 124 33.01 28.54 0.44
CA THR A 124 32.91 27.45 1.42
C THR A 124 31.46 27.13 1.81
N ALA A 125 30.52 28.07 1.63
CA ALA A 125 29.10 27.82 1.87
C ALA A 125 28.16 28.80 1.14
N PHE A 126 26.92 28.37 0.92
CA PHE A 126 25.83 29.27 0.55
C PHE A 126 24.54 28.86 1.27
N SER A 127 23.65 29.81 1.48
CA SER A 127 22.36 29.59 2.13
C SER A 127 21.25 30.35 1.43
N PHE A 128 20.04 29.82 1.55
CA PHE A 128 18.82 30.42 1.02
C PHE A 128 17.59 29.80 1.70
N THR A 129 16.47 30.47 1.53
CA THR A 129 15.16 29.98 1.98
C THR A 129 14.36 29.50 0.78
N VAL A 130 13.72 28.34 0.90
CA VAL A 130 12.75 27.82 -0.06
C VAL A 130 11.36 27.92 0.53
N ASN A 131 10.44 28.54 -0.20
CA ASN A 131 9.03 28.50 0.10
C ASN A 131 8.27 27.95 -1.11
N ALA A 132 7.46 26.92 -0.89
CA ALA A 132 6.67 26.29 -1.94
C ALA A 132 5.17 26.43 -1.61
N THR A 133 4.36 26.61 -2.64
CA THR A 133 2.92 26.36 -2.52
C THR A 133 2.69 24.88 -2.23
N ALA A 134 1.53 24.54 -1.67
CA ALA A 134 1.19 23.17 -1.28
C ALA A 134 -0.13 22.72 -1.88
N HIS A 135 -0.39 23.08 -3.15
CA HIS A 135 -1.62 22.67 -3.79
C HIS A 135 -1.54 21.16 -4.12
N PRO A 136 -2.55 20.38 -3.71
CA PRO A 136 -2.51 18.92 -3.83
C PRO A 136 -2.62 18.46 -5.28
N ALA A 137 -1.63 17.70 -5.77
CA ALA A 137 -1.65 17.11 -7.11
C ALA A 137 -2.93 16.29 -7.38
N GLY A 138 -3.45 16.39 -8.60
CA GLY A 138 -4.51 15.51 -9.12
C GLY A 138 -4.04 14.06 -9.14
N GLY A 139 -4.87 13.12 -8.68
CA GLY A 139 -4.46 11.75 -8.30
C GLY A 139 -3.85 10.84 -9.37
N THR A 140 -3.63 11.31 -10.60
CA THR A 140 -3.02 10.54 -11.71
C THR A 140 -1.64 11.04 -12.15
N GLY A 141 -1.15 12.15 -11.57
CA GLY A 141 0.17 12.72 -11.85
C GLY A 141 1.28 12.20 -10.95
N PHE A 142 2.51 12.66 -11.21
CA PHE A 142 3.56 12.68 -10.19
C PHE A 142 3.32 13.85 -9.23
N PRO A 143 3.91 13.88 -8.03
CA PRO A 143 4.07 15.13 -7.29
C PRO A 143 4.98 16.09 -8.07
N ASP A 144 4.79 17.40 -7.90
CA ASP A 144 5.73 18.37 -8.49
C ASP A 144 7.06 18.30 -7.76
N GLY A 145 8.15 18.45 -8.49
CA GLY A 145 9.50 18.20 -8.00
C GLY A 145 10.36 19.44 -8.04
N PHE A 146 10.74 19.96 -6.88
CA PHE A 146 11.80 20.96 -6.78
C PHE A 146 13.12 20.30 -6.39
N SER A 147 14.17 20.50 -7.19
CA SER A 147 15.49 19.91 -6.97
C SER A 147 16.62 20.92 -7.18
N LEU A 148 17.73 20.69 -6.47
CA LEU A 148 18.96 21.47 -6.59
C LEU A 148 20.11 20.57 -7.06
N PHE A 149 20.88 21.06 -8.03
CA PHE A 149 22.13 20.44 -8.48
C PHE A 149 23.28 21.44 -8.47
N LEU A 150 24.50 20.91 -8.32
CA LEU A 150 25.75 21.63 -8.53
C LEU A 150 26.37 21.09 -9.82
N LEU A 151 26.43 21.91 -10.87
CA LEU A 151 26.79 21.45 -12.21
C LEU A 151 28.12 22.06 -12.68
N ASP A 152 28.81 21.32 -13.53
CA ASP A 152 29.94 21.81 -14.30
C ASP A 152 29.41 22.63 -15.48
N PRO A 153 29.83 23.90 -15.66
CA PRO A 153 29.26 24.81 -16.64
C PRO A 153 29.56 24.41 -18.09
N VAL A 154 30.55 23.54 -18.31
CA VAL A 154 30.97 23.13 -19.65
C VAL A 154 30.22 21.89 -20.11
N SER A 155 30.17 20.86 -19.26
CA SER A 155 29.54 19.57 -19.57
C SER A 155 28.06 19.49 -19.20
N GLY A 156 27.59 20.39 -18.32
CA GLY A 156 26.24 20.33 -17.74
C GLY A 156 26.02 19.12 -16.83
N GLN A 157 27.07 18.39 -16.46
CA GLN A 157 27.00 17.23 -15.57
C GLN A 157 27.21 17.66 -14.11
N SER A 158 26.81 16.80 -13.16
CA SER A 158 26.99 17.08 -11.73
C SER A 158 28.46 17.13 -11.33
N LEU A 159 28.84 18.12 -10.53
CA LEU A 159 30.16 18.25 -9.89
C LEU A 159 30.34 17.30 -8.70
N ILE A 160 29.24 16.70 -8.25
CA ILE A 160 29.20 15.83 -7.07
C ILE A 160 28.56 14.49 -7.40
N THR A 161 28.90 13.49 -6.59
CA THR A 161 28.15 12.24 -6.50
C THR A 161 27.31 12.25 -5.23
N SER A 162 26.00 12.00 -5.37
CA SER A 162 25.07 11.96 -4.25
C SER A 162 24.40 10.60 -4.10
N SER A 163 23.75 10.37 -2.96
CA SER A 163 22.95 9.17 -2.67
C SER A 163 21.57 9.19 -3.33
N ASP A 164 21.36 10.06 -4.33
CA ASP A 164 20.13 10.13 -5.11
C ASP A 164 19.89 8.80 -5.84
N PRO A 165 18.81 8.06 -5.51
CA PRO A 165 18.51 6.75 -6.09
C PRO A 165 18.19 6.78 -7.59
N THR A 166 17.92 7.95 -8.17
CA THR A 166 17.74 8.08 -9.63
C THR A 166 19.08 8.10 -10.37
N GLY A 167 20.18 8.37 -9.66
CA GLY A 167 21.50 8.60 -10.25
C GLY A 167 21.64 9.96 -10.92
N ALA A 168 20.67 10.88 -10.78
CA ALA A 168 20.77 12.25 -11.31
C ALA A 168 21.75 13.12 -10.52
N ASN A 169 22.16 12.67 -9.33
CA ASN A 169 23.04 13.38 -8.40
C ASN A 169 22.45 14.70 -7.89
N ALA A 170 21.13 14.74 -7.65
CA ALA A 170 20.52 15.87 -6.96
C ALA A 170 21.06 15.99 -5.52
N LEU A 171 21.16 17.22 -5.00
CA LEU A 171 21.43 17.47 -3.58
C LEU A 171 20.19 17.28 -2.72
N LEU A 172 19.04 17.70 -3.24
CA LEU A 172 17.76 17.61 -2.56
C LEU A 172 16.63 17.42 -3.57
N LEU A 173 15.53 16.87 -3.07
CA LEU A 173 14.25 16.81 -3.76
C LEU A 173 13.15 17.18 -2.77
N LEU A 174 12.43 18.26 -3.05
CA LEU A 174 11.16 18.60 -2.42
C LEU A 174 10.03 18.14 -3.34
N SER A 175 9.31 17.10 -2.91
CA SER A 175 8.05 16.72 -3.53
C SER A 175 6.94 17.63 -3.00
N ILE A 176 6.19 18.25 -3.90
CA ILE A 176 5.10 19.19 -3.60
C ILE A 176 3.75 18.51 -3.93
N GLY A 177 2.74 18.69 -3.08
CA GLY A 177 1.40 18.12 -3.28
C GLY A 177 0.74 17.64 -1.99
N ASN A 178 -0.05 16.56 -2.08
CA ASN A 178 -0.86 16.01 -0.97
C ASN A 178 -0.06 15.60 0.28
N SER A 179 1.23 15.30 0.12
CA SER A 179 2.10 14.91 1.23
C SER A 179 3.50 15.45 0.90
N PRO A 180 3.76 16.74 1.17
CA PRO A 180 5.03 17.35 0.81
C PRO A 180 6.16 16.67 1.58
N GLN A 181 7.23 16.32 0.87
CA GLN A 181 8.35 15.59 1.44
C GLN A 181 9.65 16.20 0.93
N LEU A 182 10.48 16.70 1.85
CA LEU A 182 11.86 17.07 1.56
C LEU A 182 12.75 15.85 1.80
N VAL A 183 13.54 15.49 0.79
CA VAL A 183 14.59 14.48 0.87
C VAL A 183 15.92 15.19 0.62
N LEU A 184 16.87 15.00 1.53
CA LEU A 184 18.25 15.43 1.36
C LEU A 184 19.09 14.21 1.00
N TYR A 185 19.87 14.32 -0.07
CA TYR A 185 20.78 13.25 -0.48
C TYR A 185 22.17 13.51 0.09
N GLN A 186 22.79 12.47 0.62
CA GLN A 186 24.18 12.55 1.08
C GLN A 186 25.08 12.75 -0.13
N ALA A 187 26.02 13.69 -0.06
CA ALA A 187 26.95 13.97 -1.15
C ALA A 187 28.40 13.93 -0.66
N THR A 188 29.31 13.50 -1.52
CA THR A 188 30.74 13.48 -1.19
C THR A 188 31.29 14.91 -1.24
N GLY A 189 31.84 15.41 -0.13
CA GLY A 189 32.47 16.74 -0.06
C GLY A 189 31.50 17.92 0.04
N VAL A 190 30.19 17.65 0.13
CA VAL A 190 29.15 18.65 0.33
C VAL A 190 28.22 18.19 1.46
N GLU A 191 27.93 19.09 2.39
CA GLU A 191 27.01 18.83 3.51
C GLU A 191 25.84 19.81 3.45
N ILE A 192 24.63 19.34 3.75
CA ILE A 192 23.42 20.17 3.76
C ILE A 192 22.87 20.19 5.19
N THR A 193 22.68 21.38 5.73
CA THR A 193 21.99 21.61 7.00
C THR A 193 20.64 22.28 6.73
N VAL A 194 19.61 21.85 7.45
CA VAL A 194 18.26 22.40 7.38
C VAL A 194 17.89 22.95 8.74
N ASP A 195 17.55 24.23 8.79
CA ASP A 195 16.87 24.81 9.94
C ASP A 195 15.38 24.94 9.61
N VAL A 196 14.57 24.14 10.30
CA VAL A 196 13.12 24.33 10.28
C VAL A 196 12.78 25.24 11.44
N ALA A 197 12.34 26.48 11.16
CA ALA A 197 11.86 27.37 12.21
C ALA A 197 10.70 26.69 12.95
N ALA A 198 10.84 26.45 14.25
CA ALA A 198 9.79 25.85 15.06
C ALA A 198 8.52 26.71 15.00
N ILE A 199 7.44 26.15 14.47
CA ILE A 199 6.14 26.81 14.45
C ILE A 199 5.65 26.87 15.90
N PRO A 200 5.28 28.05 16.45
CA PRO A 200 4.55 28.10 17.72
C PRO A 200 3.23 27.34 17.53
N GLU A 201 3.09 26.18 18.18
CA GLU A 201 1.82 25.46 18.18
C GLU A 201 0.72 26.45 18.61
N PRO A 202 -0.43 26.53 17.90
CA PRO A 202 -1.54 27.35 18.35
C PRO A 202 -1.90 26.85 19.75
N GLY A 203 -1.82 27.73 20.75
CA GLY A 203 -1.95 27.36 22.16
C GLY A 203 -3.14 26.42 22.37
N THR A 204 -2.85 25.14 22.52
CA THR A 204 -3.85 24.10 22.77
C THR A 204 -4.51 24.31 24.13
N LEU A 205 -3.77 24.93 25.06
CA LEU A 205 -4.24 25.35 26.38
C LEU A 205 -5.43 26.33 26.34
N PRO A 206 -5.38 27.50 25.68
CA PRO A 206 -6.54 28.38 25.60
C PRO A 206 -7.74 27.74 24.88
N LEU A 207 -7.52 26.92 23.85
CA LEU A 207 -8.61 26.20 23.17
C LEU A 207 -9.25 25.12 24.06
N MET A 208 -8.44 24.38 24.82
CA MET A 208 -8.91 23.42 25.80
C MET A 208 -9.67 24.11 26.93
N VAL A 209 -9.18 25.25 27.43
CA VAL A 209 -9.86 26.04 28.47
C VAL A 209 -11.20 26.59 27.97
N VAL A 210 -11.27 27.10 26.74
CA VAL A 210 -12.52 27.56 26.13
C VAL A 210 -13.50 26.40 25.92
N GLY A 211 -13.02 25.24 25.47
CA GLY A 211 -13.84 24.03 25.31
C GLY A 211 -14.39 23.50 26.64
N LEU A 212 -13.57 23.50 27.70
CA LEU A 212 -13.97 23.10 29.05
C LEU A 212 -14.97 24.08 29.66
N LEU A 213 -14.80 25.40 29.45
CA LEU A 213 -15.75 26.42 29.89
C LEU A 213 -17.10 26.31 29.15
N ALA A 214 -17.08 26.03 27.85
CA ALA A 214 -18.29 25.80 27.06
C ALA A 214 -19.03 24.53 27.53
N ALA A 215 -18.30 23.45 27.83
CA ALA A 215 -18.87 22.23 28.38
C ALA A 215 -19.46 22.45 29.79
N ALA A 216 -18.77 23.21 30.66
CA ALA A 216 -19.25 23.57 31.98
C ALA A 216 -20.56 24.39 31.92
N LEU A 217 -20.66 25.35 31.00
CA LEU A 217 -21.87 26.14 30.79
C LEU A 217 -23.06 25.31 30.25
N LEU A 218 -22.78 24.29 29.43
CA LEU A 218 -23.80 23.34 28.94
C LEU A 218 -24.28 22.38 30.04
N VAL A 219 -23.39 21.93 30.92
CA VAL A 219 -23.72 21.08 32.08
C VAL A 219 -24.50 21.88 33.14
N CYS A 220 -24.15 23.14 33.39
CA CYS A 220 -24.90 24.03 34.29
C CYS A 220 -26.33 24.32 33.78
N ARG A 221 -26.57 24.33 32.46
CA ARG A 221 -27.92 24.49 31.88
C ARG A 221 -28.76 23.22 31.92
N ARG A 222 -28.16 22.04 32.04
CA ARG A 222 -28.87 20.75 32.17
C ARG A 222 -29.21 20.36 33.61
N ARG A 223 -28.61 20.99 34.63
CA ARG A 223 -28.86 20.69 36.06
C ARG A 223 -30.04 21.45 36.70
N ARG A 224 -31.08 21.78 35.93
CA ARG A 224 -32.40 22.17 36.43
C ARG A 224 -33.49 21.26 35.88
N SER A 225 -33.32 19.95 35.99
CA SER A 225 -34.44 19.03 36.09
C SER A 225 -33.90 17.64 36.43
N VAL A 226 -34.69 16.91 37.21
CA VAL A 226 -34.54 15.50 37.57
C VAL A 226 -33.65 15.23 38.79
N ARG A 227 -34.39 15.10 39.89
CA ARG A 227 -34.09 14.45 41.16
C ARG A 227 -34.05 12.92 40.97
N ASP A 228 -33.25 12.29 41.84
CA ASP A 228 -33.37 10.94 42.40
C ASP A 228 -33.11 9.72 41.48
N ASN A 229 -31.94 9.07 41.62
CA ASN A 229 -31.79 7.90 42.50
C ASN A 229 -30.37 7.30 42.47
N VAL A 230 -29.99 6.81 43.65
CA VAL A 230 -28.70 6.26 44.09
C VAL A 230 -28.64 4.76 43.81
N VAL A 231 -27.54 4.23 43.25
CA VAL A 231 -26.97 2.92 43.64
C VAL A 231 -25.44 2.94 43.42
N SER A 232 -24.70 2.68 44.50
CA SER A 232 -23.24 2.41 44.55
C SER A 232 -22.90 1.01 44.03
N ALA A 233 -21.72 0.81 43.42
CA ALA A 233 -20.62 0.05 44.05
C ALA A 233 -19.47 -0.32 43.09
N THR A 234 -18.27 0.14 43.47
CA THR A 234 -16.95 -0.54 43.46
C THR A 234 -16.30 -1.03 42.16
N ILE A 235 -15.17 -0.39 41.82
CA ILE A 235 -14.10 -0.92 40.98
C ILE A 235 -12.92 -1.25 41.90
N ASN A 236 -12.44 -2.50 41.87
CA ASN A 236 -11.18 -2.91 42.48
C ASN A 236 -10.06 -2.88 41.44
N VAL A 237 -8.95 -2.23 41.81
CA VAL A 237 -7.65 -2.26 41.11
C VAL A 237 -6.80 -3.34 41.78
N VAL A 238 -6.20 -4.26 41.01
CA VAL A 238 -5.06 -5.07 41.46
C VAL A 238 -4.04 -5.26 40.33
N PHE A 239 -2.79 -5.12 40.74
CA PHE A 239 -1.50 -5.18 40.03
C PHE A 239 -1.11 -6.59 39.52
N ILE A 240 -0.16 -6.58 38.57
CA ILE A 240 0.56 -7.67 37.87
C ILE A 240 1.53 -8.42 38.82
N PRO A 241 2.05 -9.63 38.49
CA PRO A 241 3.38 -9.67 37.84
C PRO A 241 3.66 -10.83 36.84
N SER A 242 4.75 -10.56 36.09
CA SER A 242 5.64 -11.33 35.19
C SER A 242 5.73 -12.87 35.26
N ILE A 243 6.27 -13.50 34.18
CA ILE A 243 7.52 -14.32 34.20
C ILE A 243 7.79 -15.17 32.90
N TRP A 244 9.10 -15.34 32.58
CA TRP A 244 9.87 -16.36 31.78
C TRP A 244 10.10 -16.26 30.24
N GLN A 245 11.40 -16.19 29.89
CA GLN A 245 12.06 -16.49 28.60
C GLN A 245 12.66 -17.92 28.59
N ARG A 246 12.86 -18.54 27.39
CA ARG A 246 14.16 -19.08 26.87
C ARG A 246 14.05 -19.98 25.61
N ASN A 247 14.82 -19.60 24.58
CA ASN A 247 15.74 -20.32 23.66
C ASN A 247 15.51 -21.77 23.18
N ALA A 248 15.73 -22.04 21.86
CA ALA A 248 16.80 -22.91 21.32
C ALA A 248 16.84 -22.95 19.77
N SER A 249 18.05 -23.14 19.23
CA SER A 249 18.47 -23.14 17.81
C SER A 249 18.62 -24.55 17.20
N VAL A 250 19.09 -24.61 15.93
CA VAL A 250 19.68 -25.75 15.15
C VAL A 250 18.66 -26.42 14.19
N CYS A 251 18.84 -26.54 12.86
CA CYS A 251 19.98 -27.14 12.12
C CYS A 251 20.04 -26.69 10.63
N VAL A 252 21.26 -26.66 10.08
CA VAL A 252 21.61 -26.41 8.67
C VAL A 252 22.09 -27.71 8.02
N LEU A 253 21.54 -28.06 6.86
CA LEU A 253 22.06 -28.97 5.80
C LEU A 253 20.91 -28.98 4.75
N GLY A 254 21.05 -28.61 3.48
CA GLY A 254 22.15 -28.77 2.54
C GLY A 254 21.64 -29.64 1.39
N MET A 255 21.12 -29.05 0.31
CA MET A 255 21.19 -29.61 -1.05
C MET A 255 20.70 -28.60 -2.09
N ILE A 256 21.63 -28.23 -2.97
CA ILE A 256 21.40 -27.45 -4.19
C ILE A 256 20.76 -28.40 -5.21
N GLY A 257 19.46 -28.25 -5.42
CA GLY A 257 18.75 -28.78 -6.59
C GLY A 257 18.35 -27.60 -7.45
N SER A 258 18.93 -27.49 -8.64
CA SER A 258 18.61 -26.45 -9.62
C SER A 258 17.13 -26.52 -10.00
N PHE A 259 16.36 -25.54 -9.55
CA PHE A 259 14.96 -25.33 -9.91
C PHE A 259 14.86 -24.96 -11.39
N LEU A 260 14.24 -25.81 -12.20
CA LEU A 260 13.46 -25.33 -13.33
C LEU A 260 12.10 -24.91 -12.76
N ALA A 261 11.99 -23.66 -12.32
CA ALA A 261 10.74 -23.08 -11.89
C ALA A 261 9.79 -23.03 -13.10
N THR A 262 8.77 -23.89 -13.09
CA THR A 262 7.58 -23.71 -13.93
C THR A 262 7.01 -22.34 -13.59
N HIS A 263 7.08 -21.40 -14.53
CA HIS A 263 6.65 -20.03 -14.31
C HIS A 263 5.14 -20.04 -14.09
N ALA A 264 4.71 -19.86 -12.84
CA ALA A 264 3.34 -19.48 -12.56
C ALA A 264 3.03 -18.20 -13.36
N CYS A 265 1.92 -18.20 -14.09
CA CYS A 265 1.56 -17.07 -14.94
C CYS A 265 1.37 -15.82 -14.07
N ALA A 266 1.96 -14.69 -14.47
CA ALA A 266 1.78 -13.43 -13.77
C ALA A 266 0.30 -13.03 -13.81
N THR A 267 -0.23 -12.58 -12.68
CA THR A 267 -1.61 -12.09 -12.53
C THR A 267 -1.62 -10.66 -12.06
N ASP A 268 -2.67 -9.91 -12.38
CA ASP A 268 -2.87 -8.54 -11.89
C ASP A 268 -3.05 -8.54 -10.36
N VAL A 269 -2.10 -7.91 -9.67
CA VAL A 269 -2.05 -7.73 -8.22
C VAL A 269 -2.14 -6.25 -7.83
N THR A 270 -2.59 -5.38 -8.74
CA THR A 270 -2.66 -3.93 -8.53
C THR A 270 -3.52 -3.57 -7.32
N ALA A 271 -4.68 -4.20 -7.15
CA ALA A 271 -5.59 -3.92 -6.04
C ALA A 271 -5.02 -4.27 -4.64
N THR A 272 -4.03 -5.17 -4.60
CA THR A 272 -3.35 -5.64 -3.39
C THR A 272 -1.90 -5.16 -3.33
N THR A 273 -1.56 -4.13 -4.11
CA THR A 273 -0.25 -3.49 -4.14
C THR A 273 -0.42 -1.99 -4.02
N HIS A 274 0.04 -1.41 -2.92
CA HIS A 274 0.07 0.04 -2.77
C HIS A 274 1.30 0.60 -3.51
N ILE A 275 1.06 1.45 -4.51
CA ILE A 275 2.09 2.05 -5.35
C ILE A 275 2.23 3.54 -5.00
N SER A 276 3.40 3.92 -4.47
CA SER A 276 3.77 5.31 -4.24
C SER A 276 4.96 5.71 -5.10
N ARG A 277 5.15 7.01 -5.30
CA ARG A 277 6.15 7.57 -6.22
C ARG A 277 6.72 8.90 -5.68
N SER A 278 8.00 9.15 -5.92
CA SER A 278 8.59 10.47 -5.70
C SER A 278 8.20 11.43 -6.82
N ALA A 279 8.44 12.73 -6.61
CA ALA A 279 8.45 13.67 -7.72
C ALA A 279 9.51 13.32 -8.78
N LEU A 280 9.37 13.90 -9.97
CA LEU A 280 10.31 13.75 -11.07
C LEU A 280 11.59 14.55 -10.83
N VAL A 281 12.72 14.00 -11.27
CA VAL A 281 14.05 14.62 -11.21
C VAL A 281 14.67 14.53 -12.61
N LEU A 282 15.25 15.64 -13.09
CA LEU A 282 15.94 15.63 -14.38
C LEU A 282 17.31 14.92 -14.23
N ASN A 283 17.45 13.77 -14.88
CA ASN A 283 18.72 13.08 -14.99
C ASN A 283 19.45 13.53 -16.27
N ARG A 284 20.41 14.44 -16.12
CA ARG A 284 21.19 15.02 -17.25
C ARG A 284 22.12 14.01 -17.92
N SER A 285 22.50 12.94 -17.23
CA SER A 285 23.36 11.89 -17.81
C SER A 285 22.60 11.01 -18.80
N THR A 286 21.32 10.76 -18.53
CA THR A 286 20.44 9.92 -19.38
C THR A 286 19.44 10.72 -20.21
N ALA A 287 19.36 12.04 -20.00
CA ALA A 287 18.37 12.94 -20.60
C ALA A 287 16.90 12.47 -20.34
N THR A 288 16.64 11.95 -19.14
CA THR A 288 15.33 11.44 -18.72
C THR A 288 14.80 12.17 -17.49
N PHE A 289 13.49 12.12 -17.28
CA PHE A 289 12.84 12.54 -16.05
C PHE A 289 12.56 11.30 -15.20
N ASP A 290 13.29 11.18 -14.10
CA ASP A 290 13.35 9.96 -13.30
C ASP A 290 12.52 10.11 -12.02
N SER A 291 11.85 9.04 -11.60
CA SER A 291 11.12 8.97 -10.32
C SER A 291 11.36 7.61 -9.65
N VAL A 292 11.41 7.59 -8.32
CA VAL A 292 11.45 6.36 -7.54
C VAL A 292 10.03 5.90 -7.27
N VAL A 293 9.70 4.71 -7.74
CA VAL A 293 8.42 4.04 -7.46
C VAL A 293 8.64 2.99 -6.37
N THR A 294 7.80 3.04 -5.34
CA THR A 294 7.77 2.05 -4.25
C THR A 294 6.49 1.24 -4.36
N LEU A 295 6.63 -0.09 -4.44
CA LEU A 295 5.53 -1.04 -4.44
C LEU A 295 5.50 -1.75 -3.09
N THR A 296 4.38 -1.65 -2.38
CA THR A 296 4.16 -2.32 -1.09
C THR A 296 3.07 -3.36 -1.24
N ASN A 297 3.36 -4.61 -0.90
CA ASN A 297 2.34 -5.65 -0.89
C ASN A 297 1.40 -5.44 0.30
N THR A 298 0.14 -5.11 0.04
CA THR A 298 -0.90 -4.96 1.07
C THR A 298 -1.82 -6.18 1.17
N GLY A 299 -1.71 -7.11 0.22
CA GLY A 299 -2.43 -8.37 0.21
C GLY A 299 -1.89 -9.39 1.23
N GLN A 300 -2.64 -10.47 1.42
CA GLN A 300 -2.27 -11.59 2.30
C GLN A 300 -1.32 -12.59 1.62
N GLN A 301 -1.29 -12.57 0.28
CA GLN A 301 -0.50 -13.50 -0.51
C GLN A 301 0.91 -12.93 -0.76
N SER A 302 1.92 -13.79 -0.69
CA SER A 302 3.29 -13.42 -1.06
C SER A 302 3.44 -13.44 -2.58
N TYR A 303 4.13 -12.45 -3.15
CA TYR A 303 4.39 -12.37 -4.59
C TYR A 303 5.77 -12.93 -4.90
N ALA A 304 5.88 -13.74 -5.95
CA ALA A 304 7.15 -14.28 -6.43
C ALA A 304 7.85 -13.31 -7.39
N SER A 305 9.17 -13.43 -7.49
CA SER A 305 9.99 -12.67 -8.42
C SER A 305 9.86 -13.20 -9.85
N PRO A 306 9.92 -12.34 -10.89
CA PRO A 306 9.91 -10.88 -10.81
C PRO A 306 8.52 -10.29 -10.53
N LEU A 307 8.48 -9.19 -9.78
CA LEU A 307 7.29 -8.33 -9.70
C LEU A 307 7.34 -7.35 -10.87
N ARG A 308 6.29 -7.29 -11.67
CA ARG A 308 6.24 -6.45 -12.87
C ARG A 308 5.47 -5.16 -12.59
N LEU A 309 6.14 -4.02 -12.80
CA LEU A 309 5.51 -2.70 -12.79
C LEU A 309 5.17 -2.30 -14.23
N ILE A 310 3.88 -2.29 -14.56
CA ILE A 310 3.40 -1.81 -15.86
C ILE A 310 3.23 -0.30 -15.78
N VAL A 311 3.74 0.41 -16.79
CA VAL A 311 3.73 1.87 -16.86
C VAL A 311 3.01 2.29 -18.13
N GLN A 312 1.86 2.96 -17.95
CA GLN A 312 1.09 3.53 -19.04
C GLN A 312 1.23 5.05 -19.02
N VAL A 313 1.75 5.62 -20.11
CA VAL A 313 2.02 7.05 -20.25
C VAL A 313 1.19 7.63 -21.39
N ASN A 314 0.68 8.86 -21.21
CA ASN A 314 -0.03 9.61 -22.24
C ASN A 314 0.40 11.09 -22.20
N PRO A 315 0.78 11.72 -23.33
CA PRO A 315 0.68 11.24 -24.73
C PRO A 315 1.82 10.32 -25.18
N SER A 316 1.64 9.65 -26.33
CA SER A 316 2.57 8.63 -26.87
C SER A 316 3.97 9.16 -27.27
N VAL A 317 4.15 10.48 -27.37
CA VAL A 317 5.46 11.10 -27.55
C VAL A 317 6.32 11.04 -26.28
N VAL A 318 5.71 10.74 -25.13
CA VAL A 318 6.36 10.47 -23.86
C VAL A 318 6.37 8.96 -23.64
N SER A 319 7.52 8.40 -23.24
CA SER A 319 7.71 6.95 -23.16
C SER A 319 8.55 6.52 -21.96
N LEU A 320 8.38 5.26 -21.56
CA LEU A 320 9.26 4.63 -20.59
C LEU A 320 10.59 4.27 -21.27
N SER A 321 11.70 4.80 -20.76
CA SER A 321 13.04 4.59 -21.33
C SER A 321 13.71 3.30 -20.86
N ASN A 322 13.46 2.87 -19.62
CA ASN A 322 14.11 1.71 -19.01
C ASN A 322 13.19 0.49 -18.87
N GLY A 323 12.22 0.34 -19.78
CA GLY A 323 11.34 -0.83 -19.81
C GLY A 323 12.11 -2.12 -20.10
N THR A 324 11.76 -3.20 -19.42
CA THR A 324 12.32 -4.54 -19.66
C THR A 324 11.51 -5.33 -20.69
N GLY A 325 10.32 -4.86 -21.06
CA GLY A 325 9.48 -5.48 -22.07
C GLY A 325 8.15 -4.75 -22.28
N VAL A 326 7.28 -5.36 -23.09
CA VAL A 326 5.91 -4.91 -23.35
C VAL A 326 4.92 -6.04 -23.12
N THR A 327 3.77 -5.72 -22.55
CA THR A 327 2.66 -6.66 -22.38
C THR A 327 2.04 -7.01 -23.74
N THR A 328 1.18 -8.03 -23.78
CA THR A 328 0.46 -8.44 -25.00
C THR A 328 -0.47 -7.36 -25.55
N ASP A 329 -0.96 -6.45 -24.69
CA ASP A 329 -1.74 -5.27 -25.05
C ASP A 329 -0.87 -4.01 -25.32
N GLY A 330 0.46 -4.17 -25.39
CA GLY A 330 1.38 -3.12 -25.84
C GLY A 330 1.84 -2.11 -24.78
N LYS A 331 1.56 -2.34 -23.49
CA LYS A 331 2.01 -1.47 -22.40
C LYS A 331 3.42 -1.82 -21.96
N ALA A 332 4.28 -0.82 -21.78
CA ALA A 332 5.65 -1.03 -21.31
C ALA A 332 5.66 -1.44 -19.83
N PHE A 333 6.61 -2.29 -19.45
CA PHE A 333 6.78 -2.71 -18.06
C PHE A 333 8.25 -2.79 -17.63
N ILE A 334 8.47 -2.78 -16.32
CA ILE A 334 9.76 -3.07 -15.66
C ILE A 334 9.59 -4.32 -14.81
N ASP A 335 10.39 -5.35 -15.06
CA ASP A 335 10.53 -6.51 -14.19
C ASP A 335 11.47 -6.17 -13.03
N ILE A 336 10.93 -6.23 -11.81
CA ILE A 336 11.62 -5.88 -10.58
C ILE A 336 12.08 -7.17 -9.90
N PRO A 337 13.40 -7.44 -9.83
CA PRO A 337 13.91 -8.57 -9.08
C PRO A 337 13.66 -8.38 -7.59
N LEU A 338 13.26 -9.45 -6.89
CA LEU A 338 13.00 -9.41 -5.45
C LEU A 338 14.20 -10.05 -4.72
N PRO A 339 14.85 -9.37 -3.77
CA PRO A 339 16.10 -9.85 -3.15
C PRO A 339 16.01 -11.23 -2.51
N THR A 340 14.87 -11.58 -1.92
CA THR A 340 14.62 -12.89 -1.29
C THR A 340 13.79 -13.82 -2.18
N GLY A 341 13.66 -13.51 -3.47
CA GLY A 341 12.80 -14.21 -4.43
C GLY A 341 11.30 -13.93 -4.26
N ASN A 342 10.87 -13.40 -3.11
CA ASN A 342 9.46 -13.12 -2.80
C ASN A 342 9.27 -11.74 -2.14
N LEU A 343 8.06 -11.17 -2.26
CA LEU A 343 7.60 -9.95 -1.59
C LEU A 343 6.38 -10.31 -0.73
N ASN A 344 6.61 -10.46 0.58
CA ASN A 344 5.56 -10.82 1.54
C ASN A 344 4.68 -9.62 1.91
N GLN A 345 3.55 -9.90 2.58
CA GLN A 345 2.67 -8.85 3.09
C GLN A 345 3.42 -7.81 3.93
N GLY A 346 3.13 -6.53 3.67
CA GLY A 346 3.73 -5.38 4.33
C GLY A 346 5.14 -5.04 3.85
N GLN A 347 5.79 -5.88 3.05
CA GLN A 347 7.11 -5.58 2.49
C GLN A 347 6.99 -4.67 1.27
N SER A 348 8.05 -3.88 1.06
CA SER A 348 8.16 -2.97 -0.07
C SER A 348 9.39 -3.27 -0.92
N VAL A 349 9.27 -3.04 -2.22
CA VAL A 349 10.39 -2.99 -3.16
C VAL A 349 10.37 -1.65 -3.88
N ARG A 350 11.55 -1.16 -4.26
CA ARG A 350 11.71 0.11 -4.98
C ARG A 350 12.31 -0.14 -6.35
N THR A 351 11.89 0.64 -7.32
CA THR A 351 12.51 0.71 -8.64
C THR A 351 12.52 2.16 -9.13
N THR A 352 13.42 2.47 -10.06
CA THR A 352 13.47 3.78 -10.71
C THR A 352 12.76 3.68 -12.06
N VAL A 353 11.82 4.58 -12.30
CA VAL A 353 11.16 4.77 -13.59
C VAL A 353 11.84 5.93 -14.30
N LYS A 354 12.31 5.70 -15.53
CA LYS A 354 12.95 6.71 -16.36
C LYS A 354 12.03 7.11 -17.50
N ILE A 355 11.56 8.35 -17.52
CA ILE A 355 10.65 8.84 -18.54
C ILE A 355 11.42 9.65 -19.58
N ASN A 356 11.31 9.23 -20.84
CA ASN A 356 11.77 10.02 -21.97
C ASN A 356 10.69 11.04 -22.35
N ASN A 357 10.94 12.31 -22.08
CA ASN A 357 10.07 13.44 -22.42
C ASN A 357 10.88 14.55 -23.12
N VAL A 358 11.48 14.22 -24.27
CA VAL A 358 12.19 15.17 -25.14
C VAL A 358 11.40 16.46 -25.41
N PRO A 359 10.08 16.43 -25.72
CA PRO A 359 9.33 17.65 -25.98
C PRO A 359 9.04 18.49 -24.72
N ARG A 360 9.34 17.98 -23.52
CA ARG A 360 9.11 18.65 -22.23
C ARG A 360 7.68 19.17 -22.10
N ILE A 361 6.71 18.28 -22.35
CA ILE A 361 5.27 18.59 -22.24
C ILE A 361 4.65 17.91 -21.02
N PRO A 362 3.56 18.44 -20.47
CA PRO A 362 2.79 17.75 -19.43
C PRO A 362 2.29 16.39 -19.92
N PHE A 363 2.26 15.41 -19.02
CA PHE A 363 1.80 14.06 -19.31
C PHE A 363 1.13 13.43 -18.09
N THR A 364 0.41 12.33 -18.31
CA THR A 364 -0.21 11.52 -17.25
C THR A 364 0.40 10.13 -17.22
N VAL A 365 0.43 9.52 -16.02
CA VAL A 365 0.98 8.19 -15.82
C VAL A 365 0.06 7.32 -14.97
N GLN A 366 -0.14 6.09 -15.39
CA GLN A 366 -0.82 5.06 -14.61
C GLN A 366 0.13 3.89 -14.37
N PHE A 367 0.10 3.38 -13.14
CA PHE A 367 0.91 2.25 -12.72
C PHE A 367 0.01 1.08 -12.36
N PHE A 368 0.38 -0.09 -12.86
CA PHE A 368 -0.24 -1.37 -12.51
C PHE A 368 0.84 -2.35 -12.08
N ALA A 369 0.47 -3.36 -11.30
CA ALA A 369 1.38 -4.37 -10.79
C ALA A 369 0.90 -5.76 -11.17
N ASP A 370 1.79 -6.53 -11.81
CA ASP A 370 1.58 -7.93 -12.14
C ASP A 370 2.60 -8.78 -11.40
N ALA A 371 2.17 -9.89 -10.79
CA ALA A 371 3.08 -10.86 -10.21
C ALA A 371 2.52 -12.27 -10.24
N ALA A 372 3.43 -13.24 -10.24
CA ALA A 372 3.08 -14.59 -9.83
C ALA A 372 2.89 -14.63 -8.32
N VAL A 373 1.91 -15.40 -7.84
CA VAL A 373 1.75 -15.63 -6.40
C VAL A 373 2.74 -16.71 -5.96
N ALA A 374 3.60 -16.39 -4.99
CA ALA A 374 4.56 -17.32 -4.43
C ALA A 374 3.85 -18.58 -3.91
N GLU A 375 4.46 -19.73 -4.14
CA GLU A 375 3.93 -20.99 -3.64
C GLU A 375 4.01 -21.02 -2.11
N PRO A 376 3.00 -21.61 -1.42
CA PRO A 376 3.10 -21.89 0.00
C PRO A 376 4.39 -22.67 0.32
N PRO A 377 5.08 -22.36 1.43
CA PRO A 377 6.28 -23.08 1.81
C PRO A 377 5.96 -24.56 2.08
N GLY A 378 6.89 -25.45 1.71
CA GLY A 378 6.76 -26.88 1.95
C GLY A 378 5.86 -27.63 0.97
N LEU A 379 5.59 -27.07 -0.21
CA LEU A 379 5.00 -27.86 -1.30
C LEU A 379 6.04 -28.79 -1.93
N PRO A 380 5.67 -30.04 -2.23
CA PRO A 380 6.53 -30.94 -2.96
C PRO A 380 6.72 -30.42 -4.41
N PRO A 381 7.78 -30.88 -5.09
CA PRO A 381 7.97 -30.59 -6.51
C PRO A 381 6.75 -31.03 -7.33
N ASP A 382 6.46 -30.32 -8.42
CA ASP A 382 5.44 -30.77 -9.37
C ASP A 382 5.95 -32.02 -10.10
N PRO A 383 5.27 -33.19 -10.00
CA PRO A 383 5.71 -34.39 -10.69
C PRO A 383 5.46 -34.33 -12.20
N GLY A 384 4.72 -33.32 -12.69
CA GLY A 384 4.34 -33.16 -14.08
C GLY A 384 3.62 -34.39 -14.64
N PRO A 385 3.71 -34.64 -15.97
CA PRO A 385 3.11 -35.82 -16.59
C PRO A 385 3.63 -37.16 -16.01
N GLY A 386 4.84 -37.17 -15.44
CA GLY A 386 5.42 -38.36 -14.79
C GLY A 386 4.61 -38.83 -13.58
N GLY A 387 3.88 -37.94 -12.91
CA GLY A 387 3.02 -38.24 -11.77
C GLY A 387 1.84 -39.16 -12.08
N GLU A 388 1.47 -39.30 -13.35
CA GLU A 388 0.36 -40.16 -13.78
C GLU A 388 0.78 -41.61 -14.08
N ILE A 389 2.08 -41.89 -14.17
CA ILE A 389 2.62 -43.20 -14.56
C ILE A 389 2.40 -44.26 -13.46
N PRO A 390 2.86 -44.09 -12.21
CA PRO A 390 2.60 -45.06 -11.15
C PRO A 390 1.15 -44.99 -10.67
N LEU A 391 0.59 -46.15 -10.29
CA LEU A 391 -0.79 -46.26 -9.79
C LEU A 391 -1.05 -45.31 -8.62
N LEU A 392 -0.18 -45.30 -7.61
CA LEU A 392 -0.29 -44.42 -6.44
C LEU A 392 0.17 -42.98 -6.73
N GLY A 393 0.87 -42.76 -7.84
CA GLY A 393 1.50 -41.47 -8.13
C GLY A 393 2.87 -41.30 -7.49
N VAL A 394 3.35 -40.06 -7.56
CA VAL A 394 4.57 -39.63 -6.86
C VAL A 394 4.15 -38.93 -5.57
N ASP A 395 4.75 -39.35 -4.46
CA ASP A 395 4.64 -38.78 -3.12
C ASP A 395 6.08 -38.62 -2.61
N SER A 396 6.65 -37.44 -2.86
CA SER A 396 8.07 -37.17 -2.64
C SER A 396 8.40 -36.95 -1.16
N ASP A 397 7.48 -36.35 -0.41
CA ASP A 397 7.64 -36.07 1.03
C ASP A 397 7.12 -37.20 1.93
N ARG A 398 6.50 -38.24 1.33
CA ARG A 398 5.99 -39.45 1.99
C ARG A 398 4.93 -39.15 3.04
N ASP A 399 4.14 -38.10 2.83
CA ASP A 399 3.07 -37.72 3.74
C ASP A 399 1.75 -38.49 3.48
N GLY A 400 1.72 -39.33 2.44
CA GLY A 400 0.57 -40.13 2.02
C GLY A 400 -0.37 -39.41 1.05
N VAL A 401 -0.02 -38.19 0.61
CA VAL A 401 -0.73 -37.41 -0.40
C VAL A 401 0.12 -37.38 -1.67
N ARG A 402 -0.53 -37.48 -2.84
CA ARG A 402 0.18 -37.37 -4.13
C ARG A 402 0.68 -35.94 -4.32
N ASP A 403 1.90 -35.74 -4.83
CA ASP A 403 2.51 -34.41 -4.97
C ASP A 403 1.64 -33.43 -5.78
N ASP A 404 1.09 -33.86 -6.92
CA ASP A 404 0.15 -33.09 -7.75
C ASP A 404 -1.16 -32.75 -7.01
N VAL A 405 -1.70 -33.69 -6.23
CA VAL A 405 -2.92 -33.49 -5.42
C VAL A 405 -2.65 -32.55 -4.24
N GLN A 406 -1.50 -32.69 -3.58
CA GLN A 406 -1.05 -31.81 -2.50
C GLN A 406 -0.90 -30.37 -2.99
N ARG A 407 -0.26 -30.21 -4.17
CA ARG A 407 -0.15 -28.92 -4.84
C ARG A 407 -1.52 -28.35 -5.20
N TYR A 408 -2.41 -29.13 -5.81
CA TYR A 408 -3.78 -28.69 -6.09
C TYR A 408 -4.48 -28.18 -4.84
N ILE A 409 -4.51 -28.97 -3.76
CA ILE A 409 -5.19 -28.60 -2.50
C ILE A 409 -4.63 -27.29 -1.96
N ALA A 410 -3.30 -27.16 -1.88
CA ALA A 410 -2.67 -25.99 -1.29
C ALA A 410 -2.77 -24.73 -2.16
N LEU A 411 -2.71 -24.88 -3.49
CA LEU A 411 -2.77 -23.76 -4.43
C LEU A 411 -4.21 -23.28 -4.67
N THR A 412 -5.20 -24.16 -4.58
CA THR A 412 -6.63 -23.83 -4.73
C THR A 412 -7.23 -23.27 -3.45
N TYR A 413 -6.86 -23.78 -2.28
CA TYR A 413 -7.46 -23.40 -0.99
C TYR A 413 -6.48 -22.66 -0.06
N ARG A 414 -5.60 -21.84 -0.65
CA ARG A 414 -4.48 -21.14 0.03
C ARG A 414 -4.85 -20.44 1.34
N THR A 415 -6.03 -19.83 1.42
CA THR A 415 -6.49 -19.03 2.57
C THR A 415 -7.36 -19.81 3.55
N ASP A 416 -7.70 -21.07 3.26
CA ASP A 416 -8.63 -21.87 4.07
C ASP A 416 -7.92 -23.10 4.63
N ALA A 417 -7.24 -22.89 5.77
CA ALA A 417 -6.45 -23.94 6.44
C ALA A 417 -7.29 -25.17 6.82
N ASN A 418 -8.58 -25.00 7.14
CA ASN A 418 -9.46 -26.12 7.46
C ASN A 418 -9.75 -26.97 6.22
N THR A 419 -9.93 -26.35 5.05
CA THR A 419 -10.10 -27.09 3.78
C THR A 419 -8.84 -27.84 3.40
N VAL A 420 -7.67 -27.19 3.50
CA VAL A 420 -6.40 -27.83 3.19
C VAL A 420 -6.22 -29.09 4.04
N LYS A 421 -6.49 -29.02 5.35
CA LYS A 421 -6.42 -30.17 6.25
C LYS A 421 -7.46 -31.25 5.90
N ALA A 422 -8.72 -30.88 5.69
CA ALA A 422 -9.79 -31.83 5.38
C ALA A 422 -9.57 -32.59 4.06
N LEU A 423 -9.12 -31.88 3.01
CA LEU A 423 -8.85 -32.50 1.71
C LEU A 423 -7.59 -33.35 1.73
N ARG A 424 -6.55 -33.00 2.52
CA ARG A 424 -5.37 -33.87 2.70
C ARG A 424 -5.77 -35.19 3.35
N GLU A 425 -6.56 -35.17 4.42
CA GLU A 425 -7.04 -36.42 5.07
C GLU A 425 -7.94 -37.26 4.15
N LEU A 426 -8.79 -36.61 3.35
CA LEU A 426 -9.59 -37.31 2.34
C LEU A 426 -8.71 -37.93 1.25
N SER A 427 -7.68 -37.22 0.77
CA SER A 427 -6.74 -37.72 -0.24
C SER A 427 -5.94 -38.92 0.26
N LYS A 428 -5.40 -38.88 1.50
CA LYS A 428 -4.76 -40.04 2.14
C LYS A 428 -5.66 -41.26 2.15
N THR A 429 -6.95 -41.05 2.41
CA THR A 429 -7.93 -42.15 2.42
C THR A 429 -8.16 -42.73 1.04
N TYR A 430 -8.26 -41.88 0.02
CA TYR A 430 -8.34 -42.34 -1.36
C TYR A 430 -7.03 -42.98 -1.88
N GLN A 431 -5.87 -42.59 -1.37
CA GLN A 431 -4.61 -43.29 -1.65
C GLN A 431 -4.62 -44.69 -1.03
N ALA A 432 -5.09 -44.81 0.21
CA ALA A 432 -5.26 -46.11 0.86
C ALA A 432 -6.20 -47.03 0.06
N MET A 433 -7.29 -46.50 -0.51
CA MET A 433 -8.20 -47.23 -1.41
C MET A 433 -7.49 -47.86 -2.60
N LEU A 434 -6.52 -47.17 -3.21
CA LEU A 434 -5.76 -47.67 -4.35
C LEU A 434 -4.72 -48.73 -3.97
N ALA A 435 -4.30 -48.75 -2.69
CA ALA A 435 -3.27 -49.66 -2.17
C ALA A 435 -3.84 -50.97 -1.59
N ILE A 436 -5.16 -51.08 -1.43
CA ILE A 436 -5.79 -52.27 -0.82
C ILE A 436 -5.54 -53.52 -1.68
N PRO A 437 -5.04 -54.63 -1.10
CA PRO A 437 -4.95 -55.91 -1.79
C PRO A 437 -6.34 -56.39 -2.26
N THR A 438 -6.42 -56.86 -3.51
CA THR A 438 -7.68 -57.40 -4.06
C THR A 438 -8.21 -58.55 -3.20
N GLY A 439 -9.48 -58.48 -2.79
CA GLY A 439 -10.16 -59.54 -2.03
C GLY A 439 -10.27 -59.30 -0.51
N ASN A 440 -9.75 -58.18 0.02
CA ASN A 440 -9.88 -57.86 1.44
C ASN A 440 -11.10 -56.95 1.73
N ALA A 441 -12.31 -57.54 1.75
CA ALA A 441 -13.56 -56.80 1.93
C ALA A 441 -13.67 -56.06 3.28
N ALA A 442 -13.11 -56.62 4.36
CA ALA A 442 -13.13 -56.00 5.68
C ALA A 442 -12.31 -54.69 5.71
N GLU A 443 -11.12 -54.71 5.09
CA GLU A 443 -10.27 -53.53 4.96
C GLU A 443 -10.89 -52.49 4.02
N ALA A 444 -11.46 -52.94 2.89
CA ALA A 444 -12.20 -52.09 1.96
C ALA A 444 -13.36 -51.35 2.68
N LYS A 445 -14.10 -52.06 3.53
CA LYS A 445 -15.21 -51.49 4.32
C LYS A 445 -14.70 -50.45 5.32
N ALA A 446 -13.62 -50.74 6.04
CA ALA A 446 -13.03 -49.81 7.01
C ALA A 446 -12.56 -48.51 6.36
N ILE A 447 -11.89 -48.60 5.20
CA ILE A 447 -11.41 -47.44 4.45
C ILE A 447 -12.57 -46.64 3.86
N ASN A 448 -13.62 -47.29 3.36
CA ASN A 448 -14.81 -46.60 2.86
C ASN A 448 -15.53 -45.80 3.96
N ILE A 449 -15.67 -46.37 5.16
CA ILE A 449 -16.23 -45.66 6.33
C ILE A 449 -15.38 -44.43 6.65
N LYS A 450 -14.05 -44.54 6.61
CA LYS A 450 -13.14 -43.40 6.82
C LYS A 450 -13.33 -42.32 5.74
N ALA A 451 -13.46 -42.69 4.47
CA ALA A 451 -13.71 -41.74 3.39
C ALA A 451 -15.05 -41.02 3.56
N TRP A 452 -16.09 -41.74 3.98
CA TRP A 452 -17.39 -41.16 4.33
C TRP A 452 -17.28 -40.15 5.47
N ARG A 453 -16.55 -40.48 6.55
CA ARG A 453 -16.29 -39.52 7.64
C ARG A 453 -15.57 -38.27 7.14
N ASN A 454 -14.50 -38.42 6.35
CA ASN A 454 -13.76 -37.29 5.81
C ASN A 454 -14.61 -36.39 4.89
N ARG A 455 -15.49 -36.98 4.08
CA ARG A 455 -16.50 -36.22 3.30
C ARG A 455 -17.48 -35.49 4.23
N SER A 456 -17.95 -36.14 5.29
CA SER A 456 -18.84 -35.52 6.28
C SER A 456 -18.16 -34.39 7.07
N CYS A 457 -16.83 -34.42 7.25
CA CYS A 457 -16.08 -33.26 7.79
C CYS A 457 -16.20 -32.04 6.88
N LEU A 458 -16.02 -32.20 5.55
CA LEU A 458 -16.20 -31.10 4.59
C LEU A 458 -17.65 -30.57 4.61
N VAL A 459 -18.64 -31.46 4.71
CA VAL A 459 -20.06 -31.08 4.84
C VAL A 459 -20.33 -30.33 6.14
N PHE A 460 -19.70 -30.72 7.25
CA PHE A 460 -19.80 -30.00 8.51
C PHE A 460 -19.21 -28.58 8.40
N LEU A 461 -18.05 -28.44 7.76
CA LEU A 461 -17.35 -27.17 7.63
C LEU A 461 -18.05 -26.19 6.66
N TYR A 462 -18.59 -26.67 5.53
CA TYR A 462 -19.04 -25.79 4.43
C TYR A 462 -20.51 -25.98 4.03
N GLY A 463 -21.22 -26.89 4.69
CA GLY A 463 -22.57 -27.29 4.29
C GLY A 463 -22.55 -28.37 3.19
N ALA A 464 -23.72 -28.96 2.93
CA ALA A 464 -23.84 -30.14 2.06
C ALA A 464 -23.37 -29.86 0.62
N VAL A 465 -23.85 -28.77 0.01
CA VAL A 465 -23.55 -28.44 -1.39
C VAL A 465 -22.04 -28.25 -1.60
N GLU A 466 -21.44 -27.35 -0.83
CA GLU A 466 -20.04 -26.99 -1.00
C GLU A 466 -19.09 -28.08 -0.52
N GLY A 467 -19.44 -28.76 0.58
CA GLY A 467 -18.67 -29.91 1.07
C GLY A 467 -18.63 -31.07 0.08
N HIS A 468 -19.76 -31.39 -0.56
CA HIS A 468 -19.81 -32.42 -1.60
C HIS A 468 -19.06 -32.00 -2.87
N ARG A 469 -19.21 -30.75 -3.31
CA ARG A 469 -18.49 -30.23 -4.48
C ARG A 469 -16.98 -30.39 -4.33
N ARG A 470 -16.40 -29.93 -3.21
CA ARG A 470 -14.95 -30.04 -2.94
C ARG A 470 -14.48 -31.50 -2.89
N ALA A 471 -15.28 -32.39 -2.29
CA ALA A 471 -14.96 -33.82 -2.24
C ALA A 471 -15.00 -34.50 -3.62
N GLN A 472 -15.91 -34.07 -4.50
CA GLN A 472 -16.03 -34.56 -5.87
C GLN A 472 -14.87 -34.08 -6.75
N GLU A 473 -14.46 -32.82 -6.60
CA GLU A 473 -13.29 -32.27 -7.30
C GLU A 473 -12.01 -33.03 -6.93
N LEU A 474 -11.80 -33.27 -5.64
CA LEU A 474 -10.69 -34.09 -5.18
C LEU A 474 -10.77 -35.53 -5.72
N PHE A 475 -11.97 -36.13 -5.74
CA PHE A 475 -12.15 -37.48 -6.29
C PHE A 475 -11.74 -37.54 -7.77
N ALA A 476 -12.17 -36.57 -8.59
CA ALA A 476 -11.83 -36.52 -10.01
C ALA A 476 -10.32 -36.44 -10.24
N LEU A 477 -9.60 -35.63 -9.43
CA LEU A 477 -8.15 -35.52 -9.49
C LEU A 477 -7.44 -36.79 -9.00
N GLN A 478 -7.92 -37.36 -7.91
CA GLN A 478 -7.29 -38.52 -7.30
C GLN A 478 -7.39 -39.77 -8.19
N PHE A 479 -8.51 -39.96 -8.87
CA PHE A 479 -8.78 -41.11 -9.75
C PHE A 479 -8.71 -40.76 -11.24
N ASN A 480 -7.84 -39.81 -11.61
CA ASN A 480 -7.73 -39.22 -12.94
C ASN A 480 -7.14 -40.12 -14.05
N THR A 481 -6.72 -41.35 -13.73
CA THR A 481 -6.23 -42.31 -14.74
C THR A 481 -7.10 -43.55 -14.80
N LEU A 482 -7.17 -44.19 -15.97
CA LEU A 482 -7.94 -45.42 -16.16
C LEU A 482 -7.52 -46.53 -15.18
N ALA A 483 -6.22 -46.63 -14.88
CA ALA A 483 -5.71 -47.61 -13.92
C ALA A 483 -6.22 -47.35 -12.50
N ARG A 484 -6.17 -46.08 -12.05
CA ARG A 484 -6.67 -45.66 -10.73
C ARG A 484 -8.18 -45.88 -10.61
N TYR A 485 -8.94 -45.49 -11.62
CA TYR A 485 -10.39 -45.68 -11.64
C TYR A 485 -10.79 -47.16 -11.61
N ARG A 486 -10.07 -48.02 -12.36
CA ARG A 486 -10.30 -49.48 -12.32
C ARG A 486 -10.01 -50.08 -10.94
N MET A 487 -8.97 -49.62 -10.26
CA MET A 487 -8.67 -50.08 -8.90
C MET A 487 -9.73 -49.63 -7.91
N TRP A 488 -10.18 -48.39 -8.00
CA TRP A 488 -11.33 -47.91 -7.22
C TRP A 488 -12.60 -48.72 -7.48
N SER A 489 -12.92 -49.00 -8.75
CA SER A 489 -14.10 -49.83 -9.11
C SER A 489 -14.03 -51.23 -8.50
N ARG A 490 -12.86 -51.87 -8.51
CA ARG A 490 -12.68 -53.20 -7.88
C ARG A 490 -12.87 -53.15 -6.36
N GLN A 491 -12.48 -52.05 -5.72
CA GLN A 491 -12.73 -51.85 -4.31
C GLN A 491 -14.24 -51.67 -4.04
N ASP A 492 -14.92 -50.86 -4.86
CA ASP A 492 -16.37 -50.65 -4.76
C ASP A 492 -17.14 -51.98 -4.91
N ASP A 493 -16.70 -52.85 -5.81
CA ASP A 493 -17.25 -54.21 -5.98
C ASP A 493 -17.17 -55.05 -4.70
N LEU A 494 -16.13 -54.88 -3.87
CA LEU A 494 -15.99 -55.60 -2.59
C LEU A 494 -17.01 -55.14 -1.54
N LEU A 495 -17.66 -53.99 -1.75
CA LEU A 495 -18.65 -53.42 -0.85
C LEU A 495 -20.08 -53.71 -1.30
N ALA A 496 -20.26 -54.46 -2.39
CA ALA A 496 -21.57 -54.82 -2.89
C ALA A 496 -22.38 -55.60 -1.85
N GLY A 497 -23.58 -55.11 -1.53
CA GLY A 497 -24.48 -55.71 -0.54
C GLY A 497 -24.22 -55.29 0.91
N GLU A 498 -23.20 -54.48 1.18
CA GLU A 498 -22.95 -53.91 2.50
C GLU A 498 -23.91 -52.77 2.82
N VAL A 499 -24.24 -52.61 4.11
CA VAL A 499 -25.06 -51.50 4.62
C VAL A 499 -24.16 -50.57 5.44
N PHE A 500 -24.25 -49.27 5.17
CA PHE A 500 -23.47 -48.23 5.83
C PHE A 500 -24.40 -47.24 6.55
N GLU A 501 -24.03 -46.86 7.78
CA GLU A 501 -24.69 -45.78 8.49
C GLU A 501 -24.07 -44.43 8.10
N SER A 502 -24.92 -43.45 7.80
CA SER A 502 -24.44 -42.11 7.44
C SER A 502 -23.80 -41.43 8.66
N PRO A 503 -22.55 -40.92 8.56
CA PRO A 503 -21.91 -40.25 9.68
C PRO A 503 -22.72 -39.01 10.10
N PRO A 504 -22.87 -38.73 11.40
CA PRO A 504 -23.56 -37.54 11.86
C PRO A 504 -22.83 -36.28 11.40
N LYS A 505 -23.53 -35.17 11.14
CA LYS A 505 -22.90 -33.89 10.77
C LYS A 505 -22.22 -33.26 11.99
N SER A 506 -20.99 -33.67 12.27
CA SER A 506 -20.27 -33.31 13.49
C SER A 506 -18.80 -33.00 13.22
N ALA A 507 -18.22 -32.12 14.03
CA ALA A 507 -16.78 -31.88 14.10
C ALA A 507 -15.97 -33.15 14.39
N ALA A 508 -16.57 -34.16 15.03
CA ALA A 508 -15.94 -35.46 15.31
C ALA A 508 -15.57 -36.26 14.05
N ASN A 509 -16.03 -35.83 12.87
CA ASN A 509 -15.60 -36.40 11.60
C ASN A 509 -14.28 -35.80 11.09
N CYS A 510 -13.80 -34.70 11.66
CA CYS A 510 -12.55 -34.07 11.28
C CYS A 510 -11.41 -34.59 12.16
N ASP A 511 -10.47 -35.32 11.58
CA ASP A 511 -9.29 -35.87 12.28
C ASP A 511 -8.21 -34.81 12.58
N PHE A 512 -8.61 -33.53 12.71
CA PHE A 512 -7.73 -32.40 12.99
C PHE A 512 -8.45 -31.32 13.79
N ALA A 513 -7.68 -30.51 14.52
CA ALA A 513 -8.21 -29.34 15.21
C ALA A 513 -8.66 -28.26 14.21
N ILE A 514 -9.96 -27.95 14.23
CA ILE A 514 -10.58 -26.91 13.41
C ILE A 514 -10.11 -25.54 13.92
N THR A 515 -9.50 -24.75 13.03
CA THR A 515 -9.09 -23.38 13.34
C THR A 515 -10.29 -22.43 13.17
N ALA A 516 -10.42 -21.43 14.05
CA ALA A 516 -11.44 -20.39 13.93
C ALA A 516 -11.29 -19.64 12.60
N ARG A 517 -12.41 -19.27 11.99
CA ARG A 517 -12.46 -18.50 10.73
C ARG A 517 -12.29 -17.01 10.97
#